data_AF-A0A1Q7NX20-F1
#
_entry.id   AF-A0A1Q7NX20-F1
#
_cell.length_a   1.000
_cell.length_b   1.000
_cell.length_c   1.000
_cell.angle_alpha   90.00
_cell.angle_beta   90.00
_cell.angle_gamma   90.00
#
_symmetry.space_group_name_H-M   'P 1'
#
loop_
_entity.id
_entity.type
_entity.pdbx_description
1 polymer ?
#
loop_
_entity_poly.entity_id
_entity_poly.type
_entity_poly.pdbx_seq_one_letter_code
_entity_poly.pdbx_strand_id
1 'polypeptide(L)'
;MAEQTPKSYFEEKIARKLVEKPETSKAVNSIYEFNITGENGGVWTVDLTKEPGSVQAGSTGNAKCIVTCAANDFMNIVSGKMNPQMA
;
A
#
# COMPACT_ATOMS: atom_id res chain seq x y z
N MET A 1 -15.83 6.81 15.69
CA MET A 1 -15.82 5.97 14.46
C MET A 1 -14.48 6.24 13.81
N ALA A 2 -13.61 5.25 13.64
CA ALA A 2 -12.29 5.51 13.06
C ALA A 2 -12.48 5.70 11.55
N GLU A 3 -12.36 6.94 11.07
CA GLU A 3 -12.23 7.25 9.65
C GLU A 3 -10.96 6.59 9.13
N GLN A 4 -11.09 5.39 8.56
CA GLN A 4 -9.97 4.73 7.93
C GLN A 4 -9.65 5.49 6.65
N THR A 5 -8.47 6.10 6.59
CA THR A 5 -7.97 6.82 5.41
C THR A 5 -6.90 6.00 4.70
N PRO A 6 -6.67 6.24 3.39
CA PRO A 6 -5.58 5.59 2.67
C PRO A 6 -4.24 5.76 3.39
N LYS A 7 -3.98 6.95 3.94
CA LYS A 7 -2.79 7.28 4.72
C LYS A 7 -2.56 6.31 5.89
N SER A 8 -3.51 6.23 6.82
CA SER A 8 -3.41 5.35 8.00
C SER A 8 -3.27 3.87 7.59
N TYR A 9 -3.93 3.47 6.50
CA TYR A 9 -3.79 2.11 5.98
C TYR A 9 -2.36 1.81 5.50
N PHE A 10 -1.75 2.68 4.69
CA PHE A 10 -0.38 2.50 4.23
C PHE A 10 0.64 2.57 5.36
N GLU A 11 0.57 3.62 6.19
CA GLU A 11 1.57 3.90 7.22
C GLU A 11 1.47 2.96 8.43
N GLU A 12 0.27 2.48 8.78
CA GLU A 12 0.08 1.61 9.95
C GLU A 12 -0.17 0.17 9.54
N LYS A 13 -1.14 -0.10 8.67
CA LYS A 13 -1.54 -1.49 8.34
C LYS A 13 -0.53 -2.16 7.42
N ILE A 14 -0.12 -1.52 6.32
CA ILE A 14 0.87 -2.12 5.42
C ILE A 14 2.22 -2.20 6.12
N ALA A 15 2.71 -1.13 6.73
CA ALA A 15 3.99 -1.16 7.45
C ALA A 15 4.04 -2.30 8.49
N ARG A 16 2.98 -2.47 9.29
CA ARG A 16 2.88 -3.59 10.23
C ARG A 16 2.89 -4.96 9.54
N LYS A 17 2.12 -5.14 8.46
CA LYS A 17 2.12 -6.40 7.69
C LYS A 17 3.48 -6.74 7.10
N LEU A 18 4.26 -5.74 6.67
CA LEU A 18 5.62 -5.96 6.13
C LEU A 18 6.59 -6.44 7.22
N VAL A 19 6.40 -5.97 8.45
CA VAL A 19 7.13 -6.46 9.62
C VAL A 19 6.66 -7.86 10.04
N GLU A 20 5.36 -8.13 9.99
CA GLU A 20 4.79 -9.44 10.34
C GLU A 20 5.06 -10.52 9.29
N LYS A 21 5.20 -10.14 8.00
CA LYS A 21 5.46 -11.04 6.87
C LYS A 21 6.63 -10.56 5.98
N PRO A 22 7.85 -10.53 6.51
CA PRO A 22 9.03 -10.08 5.77
C PRO A 22 9.27 -10.92 4.50
N GLU A 23 8.89 -12.19 4.52
CA GLU A 23 8.93 -13.12 3.39
C GLU A 23 8.20 -12.63 2.12
N THR A 24 7.14 -11.81 2.28
CA THR A 24 6.42 -11.21 1.15
C THR A 24 7.33 -10.25 0.38
N SER A 25 8.20 -9.54 1.11
CA SER A 25 9.15 -8.62 0.51
C SER A 25 10.18 -9.39 -0.32
N LYS A 26 10.70 -10.50 0.22
CA LYS A 26 11.60 -11.41 -0.51
C LYS A 26 10.98 -12.01 -1.77
N ALA A 27 9.71 -12.45 -1.69
CA ALA A 27 9.05 -13.11 -2.81
C ALA A 27 8.77 -12.14 -3.99
N VAL A 28 8.42 -10.89 -3.68
CA VAL A 28 8.07 -9.90 -4.70
C VAL A 28 9.28 -9.11 -5.19
N ASN A 29 10.17 -8.70 -4.27
CA ASN A 29 11.40 -7.94 -4.52
C ASN A 29 11.21 -6.79 -5.53
N SER A 30 10.20 -5.95 -5.30
CA SER A 30 9.85 -4.86 -6.22
C SER A 30 9.27 -3.65 -5.51
N ILE A 31 9.39 -2.49 -6.15
CA ILE A 31 8.85 -1.23 -5.63
C ILE A 31 7.50 -0.97 -6.32
N TYR A 32 6.46 -0.76 -5.52
CA TYR A 32 5.12 -0.39 -5.98
C TYR A 32 4.81 1.06 -5.58
N GLU A 33 4.13 1.78 -6.45
CA GLU A 33 3.58 3.09 -6.16
C GLU A 33 2.06 3.03 -6.24
N PHE A 34 1.40 3.67 -5.27
CA PHE A 34 -0.04 3.77 -5.18
C PHE A 34 -0.43 5.24 -5.26
N ASN A 35 -1.04 5.61 -6.38
CA ASN A 35 -1.56 6.93 -6.67
C ASN A 35 -3.06 6.95 -6.35
N ILE A 36 -3.37 7.34 -5.12
CA ILE A 36 -4.75 7.41 -4.67
C ILE A 36 -5.31 8.80 -4.99
N THR A 37 -6.34 8.86 -5.83
CA THR A 37 -6.98 10.11 -6.26
C THR A 37 -8.23 10.41 -5.41
N GLY A 38 -8.63 11.68 -5.33
CA GLY A 38 -9.83 12.10 -4.58
C GLY A 38 -9.55 12.58 -3.16
N GLU A 39 -10.60 12.63 -2.34
CA GLU A 39 -10.54 13.17 -0.99
C GLU A 39 -9.73 12.25 -0.05
N ASN A 40 -8.78 12.82 0.69
CA ASN A 40 -7.76 12.07 1.45
C ASN A 40 -6.84 11.19 0.58
N GLY A 41 -6.82 11.43 -0.74
CA GLY A 41 -5.90 10.83 -1.68
C GLY A 41 -4.46 11.32 -1.48
N GLY A 42 -3.53 10.63 -2.12
CA GLY A 42 -2.10 10.87 -2.01
C GLY A 42 -1.31 9.83 -2.79
N VAL A 43 -0.01 10.00 -2.84
CA VAL A 43 0.90 9.02 -3.42
C VAL A 43 1.60 8.28 -2.29
N TRP A 44 1.74 6.97 -2.41
CA TRP A 44 2.56 6.16 -1.50
C TRP A 44 3.43 5.19 -2.29
N THR A 45 4.70 5.11 -1.91
CA THR A 45 5.63 4.11 -2.42
C THR A 45 5.78 3.00 -1.38
N VAL A 46 5.60 1.75 -1.81
CA VAL A 46 5.89 0.54 -1.03
C VAL A 46 7.10 -0.15 -1.65
N ASP A 47 8.21 -0.10 -0.93
CA ASP A 47 9.47 -0.71 -1.32
C ASP A 47 9.60 -2.09 -0.67
N LEU A 48 9.37 -3.13 -1.46
CA LEU A 48 9.52 -4.53 -1.07
C LEU A 48 10.89 -5.10 -1.42
N THR A 49 11.83 -4.28 -1.90
CA THR A 49 13.21 -4.73 -2.16
C THR A 49 14.04 -4.82 -0.89
N LYS A 50 13.54 -4.24 0.21
CA LYS A 50 14.14 -4.27 1.54
C LYS A 50 13.46 -5.29 2.44
N GLU A 51 14.17 -5.76 3.46
CA GLU A 51 13.62 -6.61 4.51
C GLU A 51 13.84 -5.99 5.90
N PRO A 52 12.78 -5.71 6.67
CA PRO A 52 11.38 -5.70 6.24
C PRO A 52 11.12 -4.60 5.20
N GLY A 53 10.12 -4.80 4.32
CA GLY A 53 9.74 -3.79 3.33
C GLY A 53 9.36 -2.46 3.98
N SER A 54 9.48 -1.36 3.23
CA SER A 54 9.23 -0.01 3.75
C SER A 54 8.10 0.69 2.99
N VAL A 55 7.33 1.53 3.69
CA VAL A 55 6.29 2.38 3.11
C VAL A 55 6.70 3.83 3.26
N GLN A 56 6.59 4.61 2.20
CA GLN A 56 6.93 6.03 2.16
C GLN A 56 5.80 6.81 1.50
N ALA A 57 5.43 7.95 2.07
CA ALA A 57 4.51 8.87 1.39
C ALA A 57 5.26 9.60 0.26
N GLY A 58 4.58 9.79 -0.86
CA GLY A 58 5.12 10.37 -2.09
C GLY A 58 5.60 9.33 -3.10
N SER A 59 5.83 9.81 -4.32
CA SER A 59 6.47 9.04 -5.39
C SER A 59 7.99 9.06 -5.19
N THR A 60 8.63 7.91 -5.34
CA THR A 60 10.09 7.81 -5.37
C THR A 60 10.65 7.81 -6.79
N GLY A 61 9.79 7.72 -7.82
CA GLY A 61 10.18 7.55 -9.23
C GLY A 61 10.83 6.20 -9.57
N ASN A 62 11.07 5.35 -8.57
CA ASN A 62 11.71 4.03 -8.72
C ASN A 62 10.70 2.88 -8.74
N ALA A 63 9.40 3.19 -8.76
CA ALA A 63 8.36 2.19 -8.77
C ALA A 63 8.36 1.40 -10.08
N LYS A 64 8.38 0.08 -9.97
CA LYS A 64 8.24 -0.82 -11.12
C LYS A 64 6.78 -0.97 -11.56
N CYS A 65 5.86 -0.77 -10.63
CA CYS A 65 4.43 -0.82 -10.88
C CYS A 65 3.75 0.37 -10.20
N ILE A 66 2.88 1.06 -10.95
CA ILE A 66 2.11 2.21 -10.48
C ILE A 66 0.64 1.82 -10.52
N VAL A 67 -0.02 1.86 -9.38
CA VAL A 67 -1.44 1.55 -9.19
C VAL A 67 -2.16 2.86 -8.94
N THR A 68 -3.07 3.25 -9.84
CA THR A 68 -3.88 4.45 -9.67
C THR A 68 -5.32 4.05 -9.36
N CYS A 69 -5.87 4.55 -8.26
CA CYS A 69 -7.28 4.29 -7.89
C CYS A 69 -7.86 5.43 -7.06
N ALA A 70 -9.19 5.54 -6.99
CA ALA A 70 -9.82 6.55 -6.14
C ALA A 70 -9.76 6.13 -4.67
N ALA A 71 -9.67 7.10 -3.75
CA ALA A 71 -9.63 6.86 -2.30
C ALA A 71 -10.82 6.01 -1.83
N ASN A 72 -12.01 6.27 -2.36
CA ASN A 72 -13.21 5.49 -2.05
C ASN A 72 -13.09 4.02 -2.50
N ASP A 73 -12.56 3.77 -3.70
CA ASP A 73 -12.38 2.42 -4.22
C ASP A 73 -11.28 1.68 -3.46
N PHE A 74 -10.17 2.35 -3.18
CA PHE A 74 -9.09 1.82 -2.36
C PHE A 74 -9.61 1.39 -1.00
N MET A 75 -10.34 2.27 -0.29
CA MET A 75 -10.91 1.96 1.00
C MET A 75 -11.91 0.80 0.94
N ASN A 76 -12.71 0.68 -0.12
CA ASN A 76 -13.58 -0.49 -0.32
C ASN A 76 -12.78 -1.78 -0.49
N ILE A 77 -11.69 -1.76 -1.28
CA ILE A 77 -10.82 -2.93 -1.48
C ILE A 77 -10.17 -3.33 -0.17
N VAL A 78 -9.54 -2.38 0.54
CA VAL A 78 -8.72 -2.70 1.73
C VAL A 78 -9.52 -2.94 3.01
N SER A 79 -10.75 -2.43 3.11
CA SER A 79 -11.66 -2.69 4.23
C SER A 79 -12.17 -4.14 4.26
N GLY A 80 -11.83 -4.96 3.25
CA GLY A 80 -12.13 -6.39 3.25
C GLY A 80 -13.38 -6.77 2.46
N LYS A 81 -13.91 -5.89 1.59
CA LYS A 81 -14.83 -6.34 0.53
C LYS A 81 -14.11 -7.11 -0.59
N MET A 82 -12.78 -7.04 -0.65
CA MET A 82 -11.99 -7.82 -1.58
C MET A 82 -10.72 -8.30 -0.86
N ASN A 83 -10.68 -9.57 -0.46
CA ASN A 83 -9.45 -10.21 -0.01
C ASN A 83 -8.56 -10.45 -1.24
N PRO A 84 -7.37 -9.81 -1.37
CA PRO A 84 -6.47 -10.05 -2.50
C PRO A 84 -5.76 -11.43 -2.44
N GLN A 85 -6.14 -12.30 -1.51
CA GLN A 85 -5.68 -13.70 -1.41
C GLN A 85 -6.75 -14.72 -1.85
N MET A 86 -7.87 -14.28 -2.43
CA MET A 86 -8.90 -15.15 -3.01
C MET A 86 -9.18 -14.77 -4.47
N ALA A 87 -8.14 -14.62 -5.28
CA ALA A 87 -8.22 -14.70 -6.74
C ALA A 87 -7.28 -15.81 -7.21
#